data_AF-A0A7X7HTM9-F1
#
_entry.id   AF-A0A7X7HTM9-F1
#
_cell.length_a   1.000
_cell.length_b   1.000
_cell.length_c   1.000
_cell.angle_alpha   90.00
_cell.angle_beta   90.00
_cell.angle_gamma   90.00
#
_symmetry.space_group_name_H-M   'P 1'
#
loop_
_entity.id
_entity.type
_entity.pdbx_description
1 polymer ?
#
loop_
_entity_poly.entity_id
_entity_poly.type
_entity_poly.pdbx_seq_one_letter_code
_entity_poly.pdbx_strand_id
1 'polypeptide(L)' 'MNAQDDDGLGWSTLADGIAPDRVRPGAMLLAGDSQARAVVRVIAVDDDGQVHFAILPGSVAKNRHLIDQRPEDR' A
#
# COMPACT_ATOMS: atom_id res chain seq x y z
N MET A 1 5.25 -13.39 11.55
CA MET A 1 6.28 -13.23 10.50
C MET A 1 6.14 -11.80 10.00
N ASN A 2 7.15 -10.96 10.21
CA ASN A 2 7.15 -9.61 9.65
C ASN A 2 7.49 -9.76 8.17
N ALA A 3 6.56 -9.44 7.28
CA ALA A 3 6.73 -9.54 5.84
C ALA A 3 7.49 -8.30 5.32
N GLN A 4 8.71 -8.12 5.83
CA GLN A 4 9.63 -7.07 5.41
C GLN A 4 10.67 -7.70 4.48
N ASP A 5 10.87 -7.13 3.28
CA ASP A 5 11.90 -7.56 2.35
C ASP A 5 13.30 -7.02 2.75
N ASP A 6 14.34 -7.45 2.04
CA ASP A 6 15.74 -7.09 2.33
C ASP A 6 16.03 -5.58 2.15
N ASP A 7 15.16 -4.85 1.45
CA ASP A 7 15.20 -3.38 1.29
C ASP A 7 14.44 -2.64 2.40
N GLY A 8 13.85 -3.38 3.34
CA GLY A 8 13.10 -2.83 4.45
C GLY A 8 11.66 -2.43 4.10
N LEU A 9 11.14 -2.85 2.95
CA LEU A 9 9.77 -2.60 2.51
C LEU A 9 8.83 -3.72 2.94
N GLY A 10 7.56 -3.39 3.16
CA GLY A 10 6.54 -4.41 3.36
C GLY A 10 6.15 -5.04 2.03
N TRP A 11 5.88 -6.34 2.01
CA TRP A 11 5.35 -7.02 0.82
C TRP A 11 4.01 -7.72 1.10
N SER A 12 3.17 -7.80 0.07
CA SER A 12 1.90 -8.54 0.11
C SER A 12 1.53 -9.01 -1.30
N THR A 13 0.72 -10.05 -1.40
CA THR A 13 0.20 -10.55 -2.68
C THR A 13 -1.12 -9.84 -3.03
N LEU A 14 -1.33 -9.55 -4.30
CA LEU A 14 -2.58 -8.95 -4.81
C LEU A 14 -3.82 -9.83 -4.57
N ALA A 15 -3.64 -11.13 -4.30
CA ALA A 15 -4.71 -12.10 -4.13
C ALA A 15 -5.70 -11.78 -3.00
N ASP A 16 -5.27 -11.03 -1.97
CA ASP A 16 -6.11 -10.61 -0.83
C ASP A 16 -6.67 -9.18 -0.97
N GLY A 17 -6.41 -8.49 -2.09
CA GLY A 17 -6.80 -7.09 -2.30
C GLY A 17 -8.20 -6.92 -2.89
N ILE A 18 -9.07 -6.15 -2.23
CA ILE A 18 -10.45 -5.86 -2.68
C ILE A 18 -10.51 -5.02 -3.98
N ALA A 19 -9.40 -4.43 -4.44
CA ALA A 19 -9.36 -3.60 -5.64
C ALA A 19 -8.01 -3.66 -6.37
N PRO A 20 -7.72 -4.73 -7.14
CA PRO A 20 -6.44 -4.90 -7.83
C PRO A 20 -6.11 -3.75 -8.79
N ASP A 21 -7.12 -3.17 -9.46
CA ASP A 21 -6.95 -2.04 -10.39
C ASP A 21 -6.42 -0.75 -9.73
N ARG A 22 -6.49 -0.66 -8.40
CA ARG A 22 -5.98 0.49 -7.62
C ARG A 22 -4.57 0.27 -7.10
N VAL A 23 -4.05 -0.96 -7.20
CA VAL A 23 -2.71 -1.32 -6.75
C VAL A 23 -1.74 -1.12 -7.92
N ARG A 24 -1.20 0.09 -8.00
CA ARG A 24 -0.22 0.49 -9.01
C ARG A 24 0.92 1.28 -8.39
N PRO A 25 2.13 1.22 -8.95
CA PRO A 25 3.26 2.01 -8.45
C PRO A 25 2.88 3.47 -8.24
N GLY A 26 3.16 3.99 -7.04
CA GLY A 26 2.83 5.35 -6.62
C GLY A 26 1.45 5.53 -5.97
N ALA A 27 0.57 4.53 -5.96
CA ALA A 27 -0.72 4.63 -5.28
C ALA A 27 -0.56 4.67 -3.75
N MET A 28 -1.44 5.42 -3.08
CA MET A 28 -1.54 5.44 -1.61
C MET A 28 -2.75 4.63 -1.18
N LEU A 29 -2.52 3.58 -0.42
CA LEU A 29 -3.53 2.61 -0.01
C LEU A 29 -3.55 2.46 1.50
N LEU A 30 -4.67 1.98 2.04
CA LEU A 30 -4.79 1.57 3.43
C LEU A 30 -4.51 0.07 3.50
N ALA A 31 -3.43 -0.33 4.17
CA ALA A 31 -3.08 -1.73 4.40
C ALA A 31 -3.30 -2.12 5.86
N GLY A 32 -3.69 -3.38 6.09
CA GLY A 32 -3.94 -3.94 7.42
C GLY A 32 -5.40 -4.31 7.66
N ASP A 33 -5.68 -4.88 8.83
CA ASP A 33 -6.95 -5.50 9.18
C ASP A 33 -7.79 -4.63 10.15
N SER A 34 -8.70 -5.23 10.91
CA SER A 34 -9.51 -4.51 11.92
C SER A 34 -8.72 -4.15 13.18
N GLN A 35 -7.57 -4.78 13.42
CA GLN A 35 -6.71 -4.58 14.60
C GLN A 35 -5.62 -3.55 14.37
N ALA A 36 -5.02 -3.52 13.17
CA ALA A 36 -3.97 -2.56 12.84
C ALA A 36 -4.04 -2.13 11.37
N ARG A 37 -3.99 -0.81 11.14
CA ARG A 37 -4.04 -0.21 9.80
C ARG A 37 -2.97 0.84 9.62
N ALA A 38 -2.37 0.87 8.44
CA ALA A 38 -1.36 1.84 8.05
C ALA A 38 -1.61 2.34 6.63
N VAL A 39 -1.25 3.59 6.36
CA VAL A 39 -1.23 4.08 4.98
C VAL A 39 0.09 3.66 4.37
N VAL A 40 0.01 3.03 3.21
CA VAL A 40 1.17 2.54 2.47
C VAL A 40 1.21 3.19 1.11
N ARG A 41 2.42 3.39 0.60
CA ARG A 41 2.67 3.77 -0.78
C ARG A 41 3.18 2.56 -1.53
N VAL A 42 2.51 2.21 -2.63
CA VAL A 42 2.99 1.15 -3.53
C VAL A 42 4.27 1.64 -4.20
N ILE A 43 5.34 0.87 -4.06
CA ILE A 43 6.65 1.13 -4.67
C ILE A 43 6.73 0.40 -6.01
N ALA A 44 6.38 -0.88 -6.04
CA ALA A 44 6.38 -1.72 -7.23
C ALA A 44 5.27 -2.77 -7.18
N VAL A 45 4.90 -3.27 -8.35
CA VAL A 45 4.05 -4.45 -8.52
C VAL A 45 4.77 -5.34 -9.52
N ASP A 46 5.11 -6.55 -9.12
CA ASP A 46 5.79 -7.52 -9.97
C ASP A 46 4.78 -8.27 -10.84
N ASP A 47 5.26 -8.90 -11.92
CA ASP A 47 4.44 -9.64 -12.88
C ASP A 47 3.68 -10.82 -12.24
N ASP A 48 4.21 -11.37 -11.14
CA ASP A 48 3.58 -12.44 -10.35
C ASP A 48 2.50 -11.91 -9.36
N GLY A 49 2.23 -10.60 -9.36
CA GLY A 49 1.25 -9.96 -8.49
C GLY A 49 1.75 -9.69 -7.07
N GLN A 50 3.06 -9.73 -6.84
CA GLN A 50 3.68 -9.29 -5.60
C GLN A 50 3.74 -7.77 -5.55
N VAL A 51 3.38 -7.19 -4.41
CA VAL A 51 3.29 -5.74 -4.21
C VAL A 51 4.31 -5.33 -3.17
N HIS A 52 5.27 -4.51 -3.56
CA HIS A 52 6.24 -3.87 -2.66
C HIS A 52 5.69 -2.52 -2.22
N PHE A 53 5.67 -2.25 -0.92
CA PHE A 53 5.14 -1.00 -0.38
C PHE A 53 5.95 -0.43 0.78
N ALA A 54 5.95 0.89 0.89
CA ALA A 54 6.51 1.62 2.02
C ALA A 54 5.39 2.09 2.95
N ILE A 55 5.54 1.86 4.26
CA ILE A 55 4.62 2.40 5.27
C ILE A 55 4.91 3.90 5.44
N LEU A 56 3.88 4.73 5.26
CA LEU A 56 4.00 6.16 5.53
C LEU A 56 4.00 6.39 7.04
N PRO A 57 4.95 7.21 7.56
CA PRO A 57 4.98 7.53 8.98
C PRO A 57 3.71 8.30 9.39
N GLY A 58 3.24 8.03 10.60
CA GLY A 58 2.08 8.68 11.20
C GLY A 58 0.78 7.89 11.06
N SER A 59 -0.26 8.39 11.74
CA SER A 59 -1.56 7.72 11.82
C SER A 59 -2.38 7.83 10.53
N VAL A 60 -3.27 6.87 10.29
CA VAL A 60 -4.22 6.88 9.17
C VAL A 60 -5.00 8.20 9.08
N ALA A 61 -5.43 8.76 10.21
CA ALA A 61 -6.15 10.03 10.26
C ALA A 61 -5.34 11.20 9.65
N LYS A 62 -4.02 11.24 9.88
CA LYS A 62 -3.14 12.27 9.31
C LYS A 62 -2.99 12.10 7.79
N ASN A 63 -2.90 10.86 7.33
CA ASN A 63 -2.62 10.52 5.95
C ASN A 63 -3.88 10.30 5.10
N ARG A 64 -5.08 10.50 5.67
CA ARG A 64 -6.37 10.25 4.98
C ARG A 64 -6.52 11.05 3.68
N HIS A 65 -6.00 12.27 3.66
CA HIS A 65 -6.01 13.16 2.50
C HIS A 65 -5.22 12.62 1.29
N LEU A 66 -4.34 11.64 1.50
CA LEU A 66 -3.55 11.00 0.43
C LEU A 66 -4.28 9.83 -0.22
N ILE A 67 -5.20 9.19 0.51
CA ILE A 67 -5.97 8.03 0.03
C ILE A 67 -7.15 8.49 -0.84
N ASP A 68 -7.73 9.66 -0.53
CA ASP A 68 -8.87 10.22 -1.26
C ASP A 68 -8.49 10.86 -2.61
N GLN A 69 -7.19 11.06 -2.89
CA GLN A 69 -6.75 11.60 -4.16
C GLN A 69 -6.85 10.52 -5.24
N ARG A 70 -7.93 10.60 -6.02
CA ARG A 70 -7.98 9.91 -7.32
C ARG A 70 -6.81 10.42 -8.16
N PRO A 71 -6.10 9.54 -8.85
CA PRO A 71 -4.92 9.93 -9.62
C PRO A 71 -5.28 10.58 -10.98
N GLU A 72 -6.24 11.51 -11.00
CA GLU A 72 -6.74 12.18 -12.22
C GLU A 72 -6.43 13.68 -12.28
N ASP A 73 -5.42 14.18 -11.54
CA ASP A 73 -5.05 15.61 -11.61
C ASP A 73 -3.54 15.85 -11.63
N ARG A 74 -2.83 15.26 -12.60
CA ARG A 74 -1.51 15.78 -13.01
C ARG A 74 -1.21 15.54 -14.48
#